data_AF-A0A8S9ZKP3-F1
#
_entry.id   AF-A0A8S9ZKP3-F1
#
_cell.length_a   1.000
_cell.length_b   1.000
_cell.length_c   1.000
_cell.angle_alpha   90.00
_cell.angle_beta   90.00
_cell.angle_gamma   90.00
#
_symmetry.space_group_name_H-M   'P 1'
#
loop_
_entity.id
_entity.type
_entity.pdbx_description
1 polymer ?
#
loop_
_entity_poly.entity_id
_entity_poly.type
_entity_poly.pdbx_seq_one_letter_code
_entity_poly.pdbx_strand_id
1 'polypeptide(L)'
;MKIVLSSDLCNVTQIEIFSMLEWVQTLPVFSSLNLSDKMLLLKRFAMPCNVIEYGYFTAQIGLDDVWLISNGTCMPRSVNVLPDESKKIFLKTLITEDRKWRQEKTL
;
A
#
# COMPACT_ATOMS: atom_id res chain seq x y z
N MET A 1 -14.19 -2.58 7.35
CA MET A 1 -12.86 -2.26 6.79
C MET A 1 -12.59 -0.78 7.07
N LYS A 2 -11.41 -0.42 7.59
CA LYS A 2 -11.05 0.98 7.89
C LYS A 2 -10.21 1.55 6.76
N ILE A 3 -10.33 2.84 6.48
CA ILE A 3 -9.52 3.49 5.45
C ILE A 3 -8.14 3.80 6.01
N VAL A 4 -7.10 3.52 5.23
CA VAL A 4 -5.72 3.76 5.63
C VAL A 4 -5.44 5.26 5.77
N LEU A 5 -4.82 5.66 6.89
CA LEU A 5 -4.28 7.00 7.07
C LEU A 5 -2.85 7.07 6.51
N SER A 6 -2.37 8.26 6.17
CA SER A 6 -0.99 8.41 5.64
C SER A 6 0.07 7.94 6.64
N SER A 7 -0.13 8.19 7.93
CA SER A 7 0.75 7.72 9.00
C SER A 7 0.78 6.19 9.07
N ASP A 8 -0.39 5.57 8.94
CA ASP A 8 -0.53 4.12 9.00
C ASP A 8 0.13 3.48 7.78
N LEU A 9 -0.04 4.08 6.60
CA LEU A 9 0.60 3.62 5.37
C LEU A 9 2.13 3.67 5.48
N CYS A 10 2.69 4.77 6.00
CA CYS A 10 4.13 4.89 6.21
C CYS A 10 4.66 3.82 7.17
N ASN A 11 3.98 3.61 8.29
CA ASN A 11 4.38 2.63 9.30
C ASN A 11 4.32 1.21 8.74
N VAL A 12 3.23 0.86 8.04
CA VAL A 12 3.06 -0.45 7.41
C VAL A 12 4.12 -0.68 6.35
N THR A 13 4.32 0.28 5.46
CA THR A 13 5.34 0.17 4.39
C THR A 13 6.73 -0.03 4.99
N GLN A 14 7.06 0.65 6.09
CA GLN A 14 8.34 0.46 6.77
C GLN A 14 8.49 -0.96 7.32
N ILE A 15 7.47 -1.49 8.00
CA ILE A 15 7.47 -2.86 8.54
C ILE A 15 7.66 -3.87 7.42
N GLU A 16 6.94 -3.71 6.31
CA GLU A 16 7.02 -4.65 5.19
C GLU A 16 8.35 -4.57 4.44
N ILE A 17 8.96 -3.39 4.32
CA ILE A 17 10.31 -3.28 3.78
C ILE A 17 11.30 -4.05 4.66
N PHE A 18 11.13 -4.05 5.98
CA PHE A 18 11.94 -4.90 6.86
C PHE A 18 11.66 -6.38 6.66
N SER A 19 10.39 -6.81 6.60
CA SER A 19 10.04 -8.21 6.32
C SER A 19 10.56 -8.68 4.96
N MET A 20 10.52 -7.80 3.95
CA MET A 20 11.11 -8.08 2.64
C MET A 20 12.62 -8.20 2.73
N LEU A 21 13.29 -7.34 3.50
CA LEU A 21 14.73 -7.42 3.70
C LEU A 21 15.13 -8.77 4.32
N GLU A 22 14.38 -9.23 5.33
CA GLU A 22 14.57 -10.53 5.95
C GLU A 22 14.34 -11.67 4.93
N TRP A 23 13.27 -11.58 4.13
CA TRP A 23 12.97 -12.57 3.10
C TRP A 23 14.06 -12.63 2.02
N VAL A 24 14.49 -11.51 1.43
CA VAL A 24 15.49 -11.53 0.35
C VAL A 24 16.83 -12.07 0.84
N GLN A 25 17.16 -11.95 2.13
CA GLN A 25 18.37 -12.54 2.70
C GLN A 25 18.34 -14.08 2.68
N THR A 26 17.15 -14.70 2.70
CA THR A 26 17.00 -16.15 2.56
C THR A 26 17.24 -16.65 1.13
N LEU A 27 17.24 -15.76 0.13
CA LEU A 27 17.42 -16.13 -1.28
C LEU A 27 18.92 -16.36 -1.60
N PRO A 28 19.33 -17.56 -2.03
CA PRO A 28 20.74 -17.88 -2.27
C PRO A 28 21.42 -16.95 -3.29
N VAL A 29 20.70 -16.54 -4.33
CA VAL A 29 21.23 -15.63 -5.35
C VAL A 29 21.46 -14.25 -4.76
N PHE A 30 20.49 -13.71 -4.01
CA PHE A 30 20.59 -12.38 -3.41
C PHE A 30 21.69 -12.34 -2.35
N SER A 31 21.84 -13.37 -1.53
CA SER A 31 22.86 -13.43 -0.49
C SER A 31 24.28 -13.41 -1.07
N SER A 32 24.48 -13.96 -2.26
CA SER A 32 25.77 -13.97 -2.97
C SER A 32 26.18 -12.63 -3.59
N LEU A 33 25.25 -11.68 -3.73
CA LEU A 33 25.53 -10.37 -4.32
C LEU A 33 26.41 -9.50 -3.41
N ASN A 34 27.18 -8.60 -4.02
CA ASN A 34 27.90 -7.56 -3.29
C ASN A 34 26.90 -6.54 -2.69
N LEU A 35 27.37 -5.73 -1.73
CA LEU A 35 26.51 -4.76 -1.03
C LEU A 35 25.91 -3.70 -1.97
N SER A 36 26.67 -3.25 -2.98
CA SER A 36 26.20 -2.23 -3.93
C SER A 36 24.99 -2.73 -4.73
N ASP A 37 25.07 -3.95 -5.25
CA ASP A 37 24.00 -4.56 -6.03
C ASP A 37 22.78 -4.87 -5.17
N LYS A 38 22.98 -5.37 -3.94
CA LYS A 38 21.90 -5.56 -2.96
C LYS A 38 21.13 -4.26 -2.71
N MET A 39 21.86 -3.16 -2.48
CA MET A 39 21.26 -1.85 -2.25
C MET A 39 20.56 -1.29 -3.47
N LEU A 40 21.13 -1.48 -4.67
CA LEU A 40 20.51 -1.06 -5.92
C LEU A 40 19.19 -1.79 -6.16
N LEU A 41 19.17 -3.11 -5.96
CA LEU A 41 17.98 -3.93 -6.14
C LEU A 41 16.89 -3.56 -5.13
N LEU A 42 17.23 -3.46 -3.84
CA LEU A 42 16.26 -3.08 -2.81
C LEU A 42 15.66 -1.70 -3.05
N LYS A 43 16.47 -0.70 -3.40
CA LYS A 43 15.99 0.65 -3.72
C LYS A 43 15.04 0.68 -4.91
N ARG A 44 15.25 -0.19 -5.90
CA ARG A 44 14.44 -0.22 -7.13
C ARG A 44 13.17 -1.06 -6.98
N PHE A 45 13.26 -2.18 -6.30
CA PHE A 45 12.24 -3.23 -6.40
C PHE A 45 11.48 -3.49 -5.09
N ALA A 46 11.90 -2.96 -3.94
CA ALA A 46 11.21 -3.25 -2.69
C ALA A 46 9.74 -2.79 -2.70
N MET A 47 9.50 -1.52 -3.06
CA MET A 47 8.13 -0.98 -3.11
C MET A 47 7.29 -1.66 -4.21
N PRO A 48 7.78 -1.82 -5.46
CA PRO A 48 7.04 -2.57 -6.49
C PRO A 48 6.61 -3.97 -6.05
N CYS A 49 7.47 -4.71 -5.33
CA CYS A 49 7.12 -6.02 -4.80
C CYS A 49 5.98 -5.94 -3.77
N ASN A 50 5.99 -4.98 -2.84
CA ASN A 50 4.86 -4.78 -1.90
C ASN A 50 3.55 -4.46 -2.63
N VAL A 51 3.60 -3.64 -3.68
CA VAL A 51 2.39 -3.33 -4.48
C VAL A 51 1.83 -4.56 -5.17
N ILE A 52 2.69 -5.41 -5.73
CA ILE A 52 2.26 -6.68 -6.33
C ILE A 52 1.59 -7.57 -5.29
N GLU A 53 2.18 -7.68 -4.10
CA GLU A 53 1.63 -8.47 -3.00
C GLU A 53 0.24 -7.96 -2.57
N TYR A 54 0.08 -6.65 -2.38
CA TYR A 54 -1.22 -6.07 -2.05
C TYR A 54 -2.26 -6.32 -3.14
N GLY A 55 -1.87 -6.17 -4.41
CA GLY A 55 -2.75 -6.40 -5.54
C GLY A 55 -3.21 -7.87 -5.60
N TYR A 56 -2.29 -8.81 -5.35
CA TYR A 56 -2.58 -10.22 -5.27
C TYR A 56 -3.60 -10.53 -4.16
N PHE A 57 -3.36 -10.07 -2.93
CA PHE A 57 -4.29 -10.30 -1.83
C PHE A 57 -5.65 -9.64 -2.05
N THR A 58 -5.67 -8.42 -2.60
CA THR A 58 -6.90 -7.71 -2.96
C THR A 58 -7.72 -8.51 -3.97
N ALA A 59 -7.07 -9.00 -5.03
CA ALA A 59 -7.73 -9.80 -6.07
C ALA A 59 -8.28 -11.13 -5.52
N GLN A 60 -7.58 -11.79 -4.59
CA GLN A 60 -8.05 -13.03 -3.96
C GLN A 60 -9.31 -12.85 -3.12
N ILE A 61 -9.46 -11.70 -2.45
CA ILE A 61 -10.63 -11.40 -1.61
C ILE A 61 -11.84 -11.02 -2.48
N GLY A 62 -11.62 -10.62 -3.74
CA GLY A 62 -12.68 -10.33 -4.70
C GLY A 62 -13.44 -9.04 -4.40
N LEU A 63 -12.77 -8.05 -3.80
CA LEU A 63 -13.33 -6.74 -3.56
C LEU A 63 -12.95 -5.79 -4.68
N ASP A 64 -13.96 -5.30 -5.39
CA ASP A 64 -13.79 -4.28 -6.42
C ASP A 64 -13.59 -2.88 -5.81
N ASP A 65 -12.91 -2.01 -6.54
CA ASP A 65 -12.71 -0.58 -6.23
C ASP A 65 -12.06 -0.27 -4.87
N VAL A 66 -11.36 -1.24 -4.29
CA VAL A 66 -10.63 -1.10 -3.03
C VAL A 66 -9.28 -1.76 -3.15
N TRP A 67 -8.25 -1.11 -2.60
CA TRP A 67 -6.93 -1.69 -2.43
C TRP A 67 -6.72 -2.08 -0.97
N LEU A 68 -6.39 -3.34 -0.68
CA LEU A 68 -6.16 -3.79 0.69
C LEU A 68 -4.72 -3.55 1.11
N ILE A 69 -4.55 -3.15 2.36
CA ILE A 69 -3.25 -2.98 3.01
C ILE A 69 -3.10 -4.10 4.04
N SER A 70 -1.87 -4.59 4.23
CA SER A 70 -1.56 -5.75 5.08
C SER A 70 -2.06 -5.63 6.53
N ASN A 71 -2.17 -4.42 7.07
CA ASN A 71 -2.72 -4.15 8.40
C ASN A 71 -4.25 -4.25 8.50
N GLY A 72 -4.93 -4.73 7.46
CA GLY A 72 -6.39 -4.87 7.40
C GLY A 72 -7.14 -3.55 7.13
N THR A 73 -6.41 -2.48 6.84
CA THR A 73 -6.99 -1.24 6.31
C THR A 73 -7.08 -1.29 4.79
N CYS A 74 -7.71 -0.28 4.18
CA CYS A 74 -7.85 -0.21 2.75
C CYS A 74 -7.73 1.20 2.17
N MET A 75 -7.41 1.29 0.89
CA MET A 75 -7.42 2.51 0.11
C MET A 75 -8.51 2.39 -0.98
N PRO A 76 -9.67 3.04 -0.81
CA PRO A 76 -10.75 2.99 -1.80
C PRO A 76 -10.40 3.80 -3.04
N ARG A 77 -10.88 3.36 -4.22
CA ARG A 77 -10.76 4.09 -5.48
C ARG A 77 -11.45 5.45 -5.42
N SER A 78 -12.62 5.50 -4.80
CA SER A 78 -13.38 6.73 -4.57
C SER A 78 -13.96 6.77 -3.17
N VAL A 79 -13.93 7.96 -2.55
CA VAL A 79 -14.57 8.19 -1.25
C VAL A 79 -16.09 7.99 -1.34
N ASN A 80 -16.67 8.17 -2.53
CA ASN A 80 -18.11 8.05 -2.75
C ASN A 80 -18.63 6.60 -2.69
N VAL A 81 -17.75 5.61 -2.79
CA VAL A 81 -18.09 4.18 -2.74
C VAL A 81 -18.07 3.63 -1.31
N LEU A 82 -17.61 4.43 -0.34
CA LEU A 82 -17.55 4.03 1.06
C LEU A 82 -18.95 3.96 1.71
N PRO A 83 -19.14 3.07 2.72
CA PRO A 83 -20.31 3.11 3.60
C PRO A 83 -20.42 4.46 4.32
N ASP A 84 -21.66 4.94 4.56
CA ASP A 84 -21.92 6.31 5.05
C ASP A 84 -21.24 6.66 6.38
N GLU A 85 -21.05 5.69 7.27
CA GLU A 85 -20.30 5.89 8.52
C GLU A 85 -18.81 6.19 8.27
N SER A 86 -18.22 5.49 7.30
CA SER A 86 -16.82 5.68 6.91
C SER A 86 -16.64 6.99 6.13
N LYS A 87 -17.61 7.36 5.28
CA LYS A 87 -17.66 8.67 4.60
C LYS A 87 -17.67 9.82 5.59
N LYS A 88 -18.51 9.77 6.63
CA LYS A 88 -18.61 10.85 7.64
C LYS A 88 -17.29 11.06 8.38
N ILE A 89 -16.57 10.00 8.72
CA ILE A 89 -15.24 10.11 9.35
C ILE A 89 -14.22 10.63 8.34
N PHE A 90 -14.21 10.11 7.11
CA PHE A 90 -13.23 10.49 6.08
C PHE A 90 -13.38 11.93 5.59
N LEU A 91 -14.62 12.37 5.31
CA LEU A 91 -14.96 13.74 4.92
C LEU A 91 -14.64 14.75 6.02
N LYS A 92 -14.80 14.36 7.29
CA LYS A 92 -14.60 15.25 8.43
C LYS A 92 -13.12 15.39 8.83
N THR A 93 -12.27 14.43 8.48
CA THR A 93 -10.88 14.37 8.97
C THR A 93 -9.82 14.65 7.89
N LEU A 94 -10.08 14.42 6.60
CA LEU A 94 -8.99 14.33 5.60
C LEU A 94 -9.23 14.95 4.22
N ILE A 95 -10.41 15.49 3.90
CA ILE A 95 -10.63 16.17 2.62
C ILE A 95 -10.58 17.69 2.81
N THR A 96 -9.37 18.25 2.83
CA THR A 96 -9.16 19.58 2.27
C THR A 96 -9.45 19.52 0.76
N GLU A 97 -9.98 20.59 0.17
CA GLU A 97 -10.41 20.62 -1.25
C GLU A 97 -9.34 20.08 -2.22
N ASP A 98 -8.06 20.27 -1.89
CA ASP A 98 -6.90 19.76 -2.64
C ASP A 98 -6.81 18.24 -2.79
N ARG A 99 -7.63 17.44 -2.09
CA ARG A 99 -7.64 15.97 -2.26
C ARG A 99 -8.75 15.47 -3.19
N LYS A 100 -9.77 16.30 -3.49
CA LYS A 100 -10.86 15.92 -4.40
C LYS A 100 -10.39 15.80 -5.85
N TRP A 101 -9.55 16.72 -6.33
CA TRP A 101 -9.13 16.78 -7.74
C TRP A 101 -8.33 15.55 -8.22
N ARG A 102 -7.63 14.84 -7.30
CA ARG A 102 -6.89 13.62 -7.66
C ARG A 102 -7.80 12.45 -8.02
N GLN A 103 -9.07 12.49 -7.60
CA GLN A 103 -10.06 11.46 -7.92
C GLN A 103 -10.80 11.73 -9.23
N GLU A 104 -10.78 12.98 -9.73
CA GLU A 104 -11.50 13.37 -10.95
C GLU A 104 -10.69 13.11 -12.24
N LYS A 105 -9.35 12.99 -12.15
CA LYS A 105 -8.48 12.82 -13.33
C LYS A 105 -8.37 11.38 -13.87
N THR A 106 -9.27 10.48 -13.49
CA THR A 106 -9.27 9.08 -13.97
C THR A 106 -10.66 8.67 -14.50
N LEU A 107 -11.28 9.60 -15.22
CA LEU A 107 -12.41 9.36 -16.13
C LEU A 107 -11.94 9.60 -17.56
#